data_AF-A0ABC8L7T8-F1
#
_entry.id   AF-A0ABC8L7T8-F1
#
_cell.length_a   1.000
_cell.length_b   1.000
_cell.length_c   1.000
_cell.angle_alpha   90.00
_cell.angle_beta   90.00
_cell.angle_gamma   90.00
#
_symmetry.space_group_name_H-M   'P 1'
#
loop_
_entity.id
_entity.type
_entity.pdbx_description
1 polymer ?
#
loop_
_entity_poly.entity_id
_entity_poly.type
_entity_poly.pdbx_seq_one_letter_code
_entity_poly.pdbx_strand_id
1 'polypeptide(L)'
;MELNDWIYDVKEKKWSVAGMGLRKNWSNSWCVIDNVMFSYSGLKYVWYDSESRTWKDVCGLEVLKKYRSSNSSVYPNGRVVELVNYGGKLVIIWDRFERRGRSQNKNIWCAVVALERIHEGFWGKIEWFDVVHTVPKSYEFLRCLPVLV
;
A
#
# COMPACT_ATOMS: atom_id res chain seq x y z
N MET A 1 12.91 -21.63 0.45
CA MET A 1 13.43 -20.26 0.60
C MET A 1 12.48 -19.49 1.50
N GLU A 2 12.91 -19.25 2.73
CA GLU A 2 12.30 -18.27 3.62
C GLU A 2 12.76 -16.88 3.16
N LEU A 3 11.82 -15.97 2.96
CA LEU A 3 12.11 -14.57 2.66
C LEU A 3 12.17 -13.84 4.00
N ASN A 4 13.36 -13.38 4.36
CA ASN A 4 13.60 -12.62 5.59
C ASN A 4 13.76 -11.15 5.22
N ASP A 5 13.05 -10.28 5.93
CA ASP A 5 13.28 -8.85 5.82
C ASP A 5 14.45 -8.45 6.72
N TRP A 6 15.29 -7.57 6.20
CA TRP A 6 16.49 -7.10 6.89
C TRP A 6 16.30 -5.64 7.28
N ILE A 7 16.60 -5.35 8.55
CA ILE A 7 16.52 -4.02 9.13
C ILE A 7 17.95 -3.58 9.39
N TYR A 8 18.31 -2.41 8.87
CA TYR A 8 19.53 -1.73 9.22
C TYR A 8 19.25 -0.73 10.35
N ASP A 9 19.79 -0.99 11.52
CA ASP A 9 19.78 -0.02 12.61
C ASP A 9 20.93 0.96 12.38
N VAL A 10 20.60 2.22 12.11
CA VAL A 10 21.58 3.28 11.83
C VAL A 10 22.39 3.64 13.08
N LYS A 11 21.80 3.56 14.28
CA LYS A 11 22.47 3.89 15.54
C LYS A 11 23.48 2.82 15.90
N GLU A 12 23.06 1.56 15.80
CA GLU A 12 23.90 0.39 16.10
C GLU A 12 24.81 -0.02 14.94
N LYS A 13 24.57 0.52 13.73
CA LYS A 13 25.23 0.19 12.47
C LYS A 13 25.22 -1.31 12.15
N LYS A 14 24.12 -1.99 12.49
CA LYS A 14 23.98 -3.45 12.38
C LYS A 14 22.75 -3.84 11.59
N TRP A 15 22.89 -4.92 10.83
CA TRP A 15 21.78 -5.62 10.19
C TRP A 15 21.16 -6.61 11.16
N SER A 16 19.83 -6.68 11.18
CA SER A 16 19.08 -7.70 11.91
C SER A 16 17.88 -8.17 11.10
N VAL A 17 17.37 -9.36 11.41
CA VAL A 17 16.20 -9.94 10.74
C VAL A 17 14.92 -9.46 11.43
N ALA A 18 13.91 -9.07 10.65
CA ALA A 18 12.59 -8.76 11.17
C ALA A 18 11.92 -10.01 11.78
N GLY A 19 11.24 -9.86 12.91
CA GLY A 19 10.70 -11.01 13.68
C GLY A 19 9.60 -11.78 12.95
N MET A 20 8.83 -11.11 12.09
CA MET A 20 7.93 -11.75 11.14
C MET A 20 8.19 -11.16 9.77
N GLY A 21 8.85 -11.96 8.92
CA GLY A 21 9.08 -11.61 7.52
C GLY A 21 7.76 -11.44 6.77
N LEU A 22 7.76 -10.52 5.84
CA LEU A 22 6.64 -10.25 4.95
C LEU A 22 6.38 -11.48 4.07
N ARG A 23 5.10 -11.84 3.93
CA ARG A 23 4.68 -12.95 3.07
C ARG A 23 5.16 -12.72 1.62
N LYS A 24 5.32 -13.81 0.84
CA LYS A 24 5.79 -13.87 -0.57
C LYS A 24 5.21 -12.85 -1.57
N ASN A 25 4.18 -12.08 -1.23
CA ASN A 25 3.46 -11.17 -2.11
C ASN A 25 3.68 -9.69 -1.71
N TRP A 26 4.94 -9.30 -1.55
CA TRP A 26 5.32 -7.93 -1.21
C TRP A 26 5.03 -6.97 -2.37
N SER A 27 4.42 -5.83 -2.06
CA SER A 27 4.41 -4.69 -2.97
C SER A 27 5.75 -3.97 -2.86
N ASN A 28 6.38 -3.63 -3.98
CA ASN A 28 7.55 -2.74 -3.97
C ASN A 28 7.20 -1.30 -3.55
N SER A 29 5.94 -1.03 -3.21
CA SER A 29 5.49 0.28 -2.79
C SER A 29 5.30 0.38 -1.29
N TRP A 30 5.94 1.40 -0.72
CA TRP A 30 5.93 1.76 0.68
C TRP A 30 6.13 3.28 0.79
N CYS A 31 5.75 3.86 1.93
CA CYS A 31 6.05 5.25 2.27
C CYS A 31 6.30 5.38 3.76
N VAL A 32 6.89 6.50 4.18
CA VAL A 32 7.10 6.82 5.60
C VAL A 32 6.25 8.03 5.97
N ILE A 33 5.46 7.91 7.04
CA ILE A 33 4.62 8.96 7.62
C ILE A 33 4.93 9.01 9.11
N ASP A 34 5.31 10.16 9.63
CA ASP A 34 5.69 10.36 11.04
C ASP A 34 6.66 9.29 11.58
N ASN A 35 7.71 8.99 10.80
CA ASN A 35 8.73 7.97 11.06
C ASN A 35 8.22 6.52 11.12
N VAL A 36 6.98 6.26 10.71
CA VAL A 36 6.42 4.93 10.58
C VAL A 36 6.36 4.53 9.11
N MET A 37 6.90 3.35 8.79
CA MET A 37 6.83 2.79 7.45
C MET A 37 5.49 2.10 7.22
N PHE A 38 4.83 2.44 6.12
CA PHE A 38 3.60 1.83 5.64
C PHE A 38 3.86 1.10 4.33
N SER A 39 3.21 -0.05 4.15
CA SER A 39 3.34 -0.86 2.95
C SER A 39 2.05 -1.62 2.63
N TYR A 40 2.05 -2.33 1.50
CA TYR A 40 1.01 -3.27 1.13
C TYR A 40 1.58 -4.68 0.96
N SER A 41 1.08 -5.62 1.75
CA SER A 41 1.53 -7.01 1.74
C SER A 41 0.38 -7.97 1.97
N GLY A 42 0.37 -9.09 1.24
CA GLY A 42 -0.59 -10.17 1.52
C GLY A 42 -2.06 -9.72 1.49
N LEU A 43 -2.39 -8.76 0.64
CA LEU A 43 -3.72 -8.12 0.51
C LEU A 43 -4.14 -7.20 1.66
N LYS A 44 -3.18 -6.77 2.48
CA LYS A 44 -3.40 -5.89 3.62
C LYS A 44 -2.51 -4.66 3.53
N TYR A 45 -3.04 -3.55 4.02
CA TYR A 45 -2.22 -2.38 4.33
C TYR A 45 -1.60 -2.64 5.70
N VAL A 46 -0.29 -2.46 5.78
CA VAL A 46 0.48 -2.80 6.97
C VAL A 46 1.38 -1.63 7.36
N TRP A 47 1.69 -1.54 8.64
CA TRP A 47 2.67 -0.64 9.18
C TRP A 47 3.73 -1.44 9.93
N TYR A 48 4.95 -0.90 9.99
CA TYR A 48 6.04 -1.55 10.71
C TYR A 48 6.10 -1.06 12.16
N ASP A 49 5.93 -2.00 13.09
CA ASP A 49 6.13 -1.75 14.51
C ASP A 49 7.60 -2.00 14.87
N SER A 50 8.32 -0.92 15.15
CA SER A 50 9.72 -0.98 15.53
C SER A 50 9.96 -1.59 16.91
N GLU A 51 8.99 -1.51 17.82
CA GLU A 51 9.11 -2.06 19.17
C GLU A 51 9.01 -3.58 19.13
N SER A 52 7.97 -4.12 18.47
CA SER A 52 7.82 -5.56 18.31
C SER A 52 8.61 -6.14 17.14
N ARG A 53 9.22 -5.30 16.31
CA ARG A 53 9.95 -5.66 15.08
C ARG A 53 9.12 -6.49 14.10
N THR A 54 7.83 -6.19 13.99
CA THR A 54 6.87 -6.93 13.15
C THR A 54 5.99 -6.00 12.33
N TRP A 55 5.44 -6.54 11.25
CA TRP A 55 4.41 -5.86 10.46
C TRP A 55 3.03 -6.12 11.04
N LYS A 56 2.23 -5.06 11.18
CA LYS A 56 0.88 -5.10 11.74
C LYS A 56 -0.11 -4.51 10.75
N ASP A 57 -1.35 -4.97 10.81
CA ASP A 57 -2.42 -4.49 9.93
C ASP A 57 -2.81 -3.03 10.28
N VAL A 58 -3.14 -2.24 9.25
CA VAL A 58 -3.88 -0.98 9.41
C VAL A 58 -5.38 -1.30 9.32
N CYS A 59 -6.11 -1.04 10.40
CA CYS A 59 -7.55 -1.30 10.49
C CYS A 59 -8.36 -0.23 9.72
N GLY A 60 -9.62 -0.52 9.37
CA GLY A 60 -10.54 0.46 8.79
C GLY A 60 -10.45 0.62 7.26
N LEU A 61 -9.57 -0.16 6.61
CA LEU A 61 -9.34 -0.11 5.16
C LEU A 61 -9.90 -1.34 4.41
N GLU A 62 -10.77 -2.12 5.04
CA GLU A 62 -11.34 -3.36 4.49
C GLU A 62 -12.20 -3.08 3.26
N VAL A 63 -12.87 -1.92 3.22
CA VAL A 63 -13.71 -1.52 2.09
C VAL A 63 -12.89 -1.36 0.80
N LEU A 64 -11.65 -0.86 0.87
CA LEU A 64 -10.76 -0.73 -0.29
C LEU A 64 -10.39 -2.08 -0.91
N LYS A 65 -10.41 -3.16 -0.12
CA LYS A 65 -10.16 -4.51 -0.65
C LYS A 65 -11.23 -4.91 -1.67
N LYS A 66 -12.50 -4.50 -1.47
CA LYS A 66 -13.61 -4.77 -2.41
C LYS A 66 -13.43 -4.02 -3.74
N TYR A 67 -12.93 -2.78 -3.69
CA TYR A 67 -12.70 -1.98 -4.90
C TYR A 67 -11.44 -2.39 -5.67
N ARG A 68 -10.49 -3.05 -5.00
CA ARG A 68 -9.27 -3.59 -5.61
C ARG A 68 -9.42 -5.02 -6.11
N SER A 69 -10.17 -5.88 -5.42
CA SER A 69 -10.25 -7.30 -5.79
C SER A 69 -10.96 -7.47 -7.13
N SER A 70 -10.32 -8.20 -8.04
CA SER A 70 -10.93 -8.61 -9.30
C SER A 70 -11.21 -10.10 -9.21
N ASN A 71 -12.33 -10.58 -9.75
CA ASN A 71 -12.65 -12.02 -9.81
C ASN A 71 -11.72 -12.79 -10.79
N SER A 72 -10.42 -12.48 -10.85
CA SER A 72 -9.48 -12.98 -11.84
C SER A 72 -8.37 -13.85 -11.30
N SER A 73 -8.35 -15.11 -11.72
CA SER A 73 -7.30 -16.09 -11.44
C SER A 73 -5.92 -15.73 -12.00
N VAL A 74 -5.82 -14.75 -12.90
CA VAL A 74 -4.53 -14.35 -13.52
C VAL A 74 -3.84 -13.21 -12.74
N TYR A 75 -4.63 -12.30 -12.17
CA TYR A 75 -4.18 -11.25 -11.24
C TYR A 75 -5.35 -10.95 -10.30
N PRO A 76 -5.46 -11.66 -9.16
CA PRO A 76 -6.68 -11.64 -8.34
C PRO A 76 -7.02 -10.29 -7.73
N ASN A 77 -6.17 -9.27 -7.87
CA ASN A 77 -6.41 -7.94 -7.34
C ASN A 77 -5.78 -6.91 -8.28
N GLY A 78 -6.41 -5.74 -8.44
CA GLY A 78 -5.78 -4.57 -9.06
C GLY A 78 -4.40 -4.34 -8.42
N ARG A 79 -3.41 -3.93 -9.20
CA ARG A 79 -2.05 -3.76 -8.69
C ARG A 79 -2.07 -2.60 -7.69
N VAL A 80 -1.59 -2.75 -6.45
CA VAL A 80 -1.24 -1.52 -5.70
C VAL A 80 -0.12 -0.93 -6.50
N VAL A 81 -0.38 0.26 -7.00
CA VAL A 81 0.51 0.95 -7.88
C VAL A 81 1.49 1.75 -7.02
N GLU A 82 0.96 2.52 -6.06
CA GLU A 82 1.80 3.26 -5.13
C GLU A 82 1.12 3.59 -3.81
N LEU A 83 1.92 3.74 -2.76
CA LEU A 83 1.62 4.33 -1.47
C LEU A 83 2.47 5.58 -1.33
N VAL A 84 1.83 6.71 -1.03
CA VAL A 84 2.47 8.02 -1.01
C VAL A 84 2.13 8.74 0.27
N ASN A 85 3.12 9.41 0.88
CA ASN A 85 2.87 10.36 1.96
C ASN A 85 2.45 11.70 1.34
N TYR A 86 1.21 12.11 1.58
CA TYR A 86 0.68 13.40 1.15
C TYR A 86 0.22 14.20 2.37
N GLY A 87 1.04 15.14 2.82
CA GLY A 87 0.69 16.01 3.96
C GLY A 87 0.40 15.25 5.25
N GLY A 88 1.12 14.15 5.52
CA GLY A 88 0.88 13.29 6.69
C GLY A 88 -0.25 12.27 6.51
N LYS A 89 -0.90 12.26 5.34
CA LYS A 89 -1.94 11.27 4.99
C LYS A 89 -1.35 10.17 4.12
N LEU A 90 -1.93 8.99 4.24
CA LEU A 90 -1.61 7.85 3.38
C LEU A 90 -2.45 7.94 2.12
N VAL A 91 -1.79 8.15 0.98
CA VAL A 91 -2.43 8.09 -0.33
C VAL A 91 -2.16 6.73 -0.95
N ILE A 92 -3.22 6.06 -1.41
CA ILE A 92 -3.16 4.74 -2.01
C ILE A 92 -3.60 4.86 -3.46
N ILE A 93 -2.73 4.48 -4.39
CA ILE A 93 -2.99 4.48 -5.83
C ILE A 93 -3.06 3.05 -6.32
N TRP A 94 -4.08 2.73 -7.12
CA TRP A 94 -4.18 1.45 -7.81
C TRP A 94 -4.85 1.62 -9.17
N ASP A 95 -4.55 0.71 -10.09
CA ASP A 95 -5.24 0.67 -11.38
C ASP A 95 -6.11 -0.59 -11.53
N ARG A 96 -7.18 -0.48 -12.30
CA ARG A 96 -8.01 -1.61 -12.69
C ARG A 96 -8.70 -1.37 -14.02
N PHE A 97 -8.98 -2.44 -14.75
CA PHE A 97 -9.83 -2.39 -15.94
C PHE A 97 -11.28 -2.06 -15.54
N GLU A 98 -11.93 -1.21 -16.34
CA GLU A 98 -13.35 -0.89 -16.21
C GLU A 98 -14.22 -2.11 -16.49
N ARG A 99 -13.96 -2.79 -17.62
CA ARG A 99 -14.62 -4.04 -18.01
C ARG A 99 -13.62 -5.13 -18.36
N ARG A 100 -13.81 -6.29 -17.75
CA ARG A 100 -12.90 -7.43 -17.79
C ARG A 100 -12.67 -7.96 -19.21
N GLY A 101 -11.41 -8.22 -19.60
CA GLY A 101 -11.02 -8.90 -20.85
C GLY A 101 -11.36 -8.17 -22.16
N ARG A 102 -12.16 -7.10 -22.12
CA ARG A 102 -12.64 -6.34 -23.28
C ARG A 102 -12.25 -4.87 -23.24
N SER A 103 -11.90 -4.34 -22.06
CA SER A 103 -11.54 -2.94 -21.94
C SER A 103 -10.15 -2.66 -22.52
N GLN A 104 -10.09 -1.67 -23.40
CA GLN A 104 -8.85 -1.06 -23.87
C GLN A 104 -8.31 -0.01 -22.90
N ASN A 105 -9.04 0.29 -21.82
CA ASN A 105 -8.70 1.29 -20.83
C ASN A 105 -8.67 0.73 -19.39
N LYS A 106 -7.89 1.37 -18.53
CA LYS A 106 -7.82 1.18 -17.09
C LYS A 106 -8.20 2.48 -16.40
N ASN A 107 -8.84 2.39 -15.24
CA ASN A 107 -9.04 3.52 -14.35
C ASN A 107 -7.95 3.50 -13.28
N ILE A 108 -7.30 4.65 -13.09
CA ILE A 108 -6.45 4.93 -11.95
C ILE A 108 -7.37 5.41 -10.84
N TRP A 109 -7.36 4.68 -9.74
CA TRP A 109 -8.05 5.02 -8.51
C TRP A 109 -7.07 5.60 -7.51
N CYS A 110 -7.58 6.51 -6.69
CA CYS A 110 -6.86 7.10 -5.58
C CYS A 110 -7.74 7.06 -4.33
N ALA A 111 -7.14 6.76 -3.19
CA ALA A 111 -7.76 6.95 -1.89
C ALA A 111 -6.84 7.79 -1.00
N VAL A 112 -7.41 8.78 -0.33
CA VAL A 112 -6.75 9.58 0.71
C VAL A 112 -7.22 9.06 2.06
N VAL A 113 -6.26 8.62 2.88
CA VAL A 113 -6.51 8.01 4.19
C VAL A 113 -5.85 8.84 5.28
N ALA A 114 -6.67 9.36 6.18
CA ALA A 114 -6.19 9.87 7.46
C ALA A 114 -5.84 8.69 8.37
N LEU A 115 -4.65 8.74 8.97
CA LEU A 115 -4.17 7.73 9.90
C LEU A 115 -4.31 8.24 11.32
N GLU A 116 -4.99 7.47 12.16
CA GLU A 116 -5.14 7.73 13.58
C GLU A 116 -4.36 6.68 14.37
N ARG A 117 -3.44 7.13 15.23
CA ARG A 117 -2.74 6.24 16.15
C ARG A 117 -3.71 5.80 17.25
N ILE A 118 -3.89 4.50 17.39
CA ILE A 118 -4.63 3.85 18.48
C ILE A 118 -3.65 3.07 19.36
N HIS A 119 -4.08 2.67 20.58
CA HIS A 119 -3.18 2.06 21.59
C HIS A 119 -2.18 1.05 21.01
N GLU A 120 -2.65 0.08 20.22
CA GLU A 120 -1.80 -1.00 19.69
C GLU A 120 -1.54 -0.92 18.18
N GLY A 121 -1.88 0.19 17.52
CA GLY A 121 -1.61 0.34 16.09
C GLY A 121 -2.22 1.56 15.40
N PHE A 122 -2.69 1.36 14.16
CA PHE A 122 -3.22 2.44 13.32
C PHE A 122 -4.62 2.10 12.81
N TRP A 123 -5.50 3.08 12.90
CA TRP A 123 -6.81 3.09 12.24
C TRP A 123 -6.77 4.01 11.03
N GLY A 124 -7.15 3.50 9.87
CA GLY A 124 -7.26 4.26 8.63
C GLY A 124 -8.69 4.73 8.40
N LYS A 125 -8.89 6.05 8.37
CA LYS A 125 -10.14 6.68 7.97
C LYS A 125 -10.02 7.16 6.53
N ILE A 126 -10.84 6.61 5.63
CA ILE A 126 -10.88 7.04 4.24
C ILE A 126 -11.63 8.37 4.18
N GLU A 127 -10.92 9.44 3.83
CA GLU A 127 -11.51 10.77 3.68
C GLU A 127 -12.10 10.97 2.28
N TRP A 128 -11.46 10.36 1.28
CA TRP A 128 -11.89 10.44 -0.11
C TRP A 128 -11.33 9.26 -0.89
N PHE A 129 -12.11 8.74 -1.83
CA PHE A 129 -11.61 7.80 -2.84
C PHE A 129 -12.46 7.85 -4.11
N ASP A 130 -11.82 7.90 -5.27
CA ASP A 130 -12.50 7.85 -6.57
C ASP A 130 -11.52 7.51 -7.70
N VAL A 131 -12.05 7.35 -8.91
CA VAL A 131 -11.29 7.35 -10.16
C VAL A 131 -10.75 8.76 -10.41
N VAL A 132 -9.43 8.90 -10.49
CA VAL A 132 -8.77 10.17 -10.85
C VAL A 132 -8.53 10.31 -12.34
N HIS A 133 -8.36 9.19 -13.04
CA HIS A 133 -8.03 9.22 -14.46
C HIS A 133 -8.33 7.89 -15.15
N THR A 134 -8.57 7.94 -16.46
CA THR A 134 -8.71 6.76 -17.32
C THR A 134 -7.58 6.77 -18.33
N VAL A 135 -6.84 5.67 -18.41
CA VAL A 135 -5.64 5.52 -19.25
C VAL A 135 -5.76 4.32 -20.17
N PRO A 136 -5.05 4.29 -21.31
CA PRO A 136 -4.99 3.12 -22.18
C PRO A 136 -4.44 1.89 -21.45
N LYS A 137 -4.78 0.70 -21.93
CA LYS A 137 -4.33 -0.59 -21.39
C LYS A 137 -2.81 -0.72 -21.37
N SER A 138 -2.13 -0.12 -22.36
CA SER A 138 -0.67 -0.09 -22.49
C SER A 138 0.02 0.81 -21.47
N TYR A 139 -0.73 1.56 -20.66
CA TYR A 139 -0.16 2.37 -19.59
C TYR A 139 0.63 1.53 -18.59
N GLU A 140 1.83 2.03 -18.30
CA GLU A 140 2.70 1.58 -17.22
C GLU A 140 2.91 2.73 -16.24
N PHE A 141 2.65 2.46 -14.96
CA PHE A 141 2.86 3.44 -13.91
C PHE A 141 4.34 3.48 -13.52
N LEU A 142 4.90 4.68 -13.45
CA LEU A 142 6.30 4.91 -13.06
C LEU A 142 6.42 5.28 -11.58
N ARG A 143 5.89 6.46 -11.22
CA ARG A 143 5.93 7.02 -9.86
C ARG A 143 4.94 8.18 -9.71
N CYS A 144 4.56 8.47 -8.48
CA CYS A 144 3.79 9.62 -8.04
C CYS A 144 4.71 10.51 -7.20
N LEU A 145 4.53 11.81 -7.36
CA LEU A 145 5.23 12.82 -6.57
C LEU A 145 4.17 13.64 -5.83
N PRO A 146 4.16 13.64 -4.48
CA PRO A 146 3.26 14.49 -3.73
C PRO A 146 3.72 15.95 -3.88
N VAL A 147 2.80 16.83 -4.32
CA VAL A 147 3.03 18.28 -4.40
C VAL A 147 2.06 18.95 -3.44
N LEU A 148 2.60 19.62 -2.42
CA LEU A 148 1.84 20.53 -1.58
C LEU A 148 1.84 21.90 -2.26
N VAL A 149 0.67 22.46 -2.49
CA VAL A 149 0.46 23.79 -3.08
C VAL A 149 0.09 24.76 -1.98
#